data_AF-A0A967YGX5-F1
#
_entry.id   AF-A0A967YGX5-F1
#
_cell.length_a   1.000
_cell.length_b   1.000
_cell.length_c   1.000
_cell.angle_alpha   90.00
_cell.angle_beta   90.00
_cell.angle_gamma   90.00
#
_symmetry.space_group_name_H-M   'P 1'
#
loop_
_entity.id
_entity.type
_entity.pdbx_description
1 polymer ?
#
loop_
_entity_poly.entity_id
_entity_poly.type
_entity_poly.pdbx_seq_one_letter_code
_entity_poly.pdbx_strand_id
1 'polypeptide(L)'
;TKWSGIIPALITGKFDVLIGGMTITTQRNLKINFTRPYYYTEQGLMAHKKKAAGFKVSDFNSPDVTIAARLGSTAAVAAKQRFPKAKLRLFDDEP
;
A
#
# COMPACT_ATOMS: atom_id res chain seq x y z
N THR A 1 3.67 -8.09 -14.30
CA THR A 1 4.36 -6.80 -14.05
C THR A 1 4.35 -6.52 -12.57
N LYS A 2 5.49 -6.14 -11.99
CA LYS A 2 5.60 -5.80 -10.56
C LYS A 2 4.79 -4.54 -10.24
N TRP A 3 4.17 -4.50 -9.06
CA TRP A 3 3.28 -3.41 -8.66
C TRP A 3 4.00 -2.05 -8.59
N SER A 4 5.22 -2.05 -8.08
CA SER A 4 6.11 -0.89 -7.99
C SER A 4 6.38 -0.25 -9.36
N GLY A 5 6.47 -1.06 -10.43
CA GLY A 5 6.76 -0.64 -11.80
C GLY A 5 5.55 -0.55 -12.72
N ILE A 6 4.34 -0.73 -12.22
CA ILE A 6 3.15 -0.89 -13.08
C ILE A 6 2.75 0.42 -13.79
N ILE A 7 2.91 1.57 -13.15
CA ILE A 7 2.60 2.88 -13.76
C ILE A 7 3.62 3.26 -14.84
N PRO A 8 4.94 3.14 -14.62
CA PRO A 8 5.91 3.31 -15.70
C PRO A 8 5.63 2.40 -16.90
N ALA A 9 5.28 1.13 -16.66
CA ALA A 9 4.96 0.20 -17.74
C ALA A 9 3.73 0.62 -18.57
N LEU A 10 2.71 1.23 -17.95
CA LEU A 10 1.57 1.85 -18.65
C LEU A 10 2.03 2.99 -19.55
N ILE A 11 2.85 3.89 -19.01
CA ILE A 11 3.36 5.07 -19.74
C ILE A 11 4.23 4.65 -20.91
N THR A 12 5.00 3.56 -20.79
CA THR A 12 5.82 3.02 -21.89
C THR A 12 5.02 2.22 -22.92
N GLY A 13 3.70 2.11 -22.78
CA GLY A 13 2.84 1.40 -23.73
C GLY A 13 3.00 -0.12 -23.70
N LYS A 14 3.42 -0.70 -22.57
CA LYS A 14 3.46 -2.18 -22.44
C LYS A 14 2.06 -2.81 -22.36
N PHE A 15 1.06 -2.00 -22.05
CA PHE A 15 -0.37 -2.33 -22.01
C PHE A 15 -1.16 -1.02 -22.03
N ASP A 16 -2.44 -1.11 -22.38
CA ASP A 16 -3.29 0.08 -22.59
C ASP A 16 -4.14 0.45 -21.37
N VAL A 17 -4.44 -0.52 -20.50
CA VAL A 17 -5.32 -0.33 -19.34
C VAL A 17 -4.83 -1.11 -18.12
N LEU A 18 -5.07 -0.54 -16.94
CA LEU A 18 -4.84 -1.20 -15.66
C LEU A 18 -6.15 -1.58 -14.99
N ILE A 19 -6.38 -2.87 -14.81
CA ILE A 19 -7.54 -3.44 -14.10
C ILE A 19 -7.00 -4.32 -12.98
N GLY A 20 -7.00 -3.80 -11.76
CA GLY A 20 -6.39 -4.48 -10.61
C GLY A 20 -6.58 -3.75 -9.29
N GLY A 21 -7.67 -3.00 -9.14
CA GLY A 21 -7.98 -2.34 -7.87
C GLY A 21 -7.00 -1.23 -7.47
N MET A 22 -6.50 -0.45 -8.44
CA MET A 22 -5.60 0.65 -8.13
C MET A 22 -6.34 1.81 -7.48
N THR A 23 -5.99 2.10 -6.22
CA THR A 23 -6.47 3.30 -5.54
C THR A 23 -6.05 4.57 -6.28
N ILE A 24 -7.01 5.44 -6.56
CA ILE A 24 -6.78 6.78 -7.10
C ILE A 24 -6.04 7.60 -6.04
N THR A 25 -4.90 8.17 -6.40
CA THR A 25 -4.17 9.13 -5.53
C THR A 25 -3.75 10.33 -6.37
N THR A 26 -3.60 11.50 -5.74
CA THR A 26 -3.18 12.73 -6.43
C THR A 26 -1.89 12.52 -7.23
N GLN A 27 -0.89 11.88 -6.62
CA GLN A 27 0.39 11.59 -7.27
C GLN A 27 0.25 10.71 -8.53
N ARG A 28 -0.70 9.76 -8.54
CA ARG A 28 -0.96 8.91 -9.70
C ARG A 28 -1.77 9.66 -10.75
N ASN A 29 -2.76 10.44 -10.34
CA ASN A 29 -3.63 11.20 -11.23
C ASN A 29 -2.89 12.31 -11.99
N LEU A 30 -1.75 12.77 -11.47
CA LEU A 30 -0.84 13.68 -12.20
C LEU A 30 -0.09 13.00 -13.36
N LYS A 31 -0.06 11.67 -13.41
CA LYS A 31 0.73 10.90 -14.39
C LYS A 31 -0.13 10.08 -15.34
N ILE A 32 -1.29 9.60 -14.88
CA ILE A 32 -2.18 8.72 -15.62
C ILE A 32 -3.63 9.11 -15.35
N ASN A 33 -4.50 8.85 -16.33
CA ASN A 33 -5.94 9.06 -16.17
C ASN A 33 -6.58 7.85 -15.48
N PHE A 34 -7.62 8.13 -14.68
CA PHE A 34 -8.46 7.11 -14.07
C PHE A 34 -9.87 7.16 -14.64
N THR A 35 -10.54 6.01 -14.67
CA THR A 35 -11.98 5.93 -14.94
C THR A 35 -12.77 6.44 -13.73
N ARG A 36 -14.10 6.50 -13.86
CA ARG A 36 -14.98 6.65 -12.71
C ARG A 36 -14.73 5.49 -11.73
N PRO A 37 -14.56 5.76 -10.42
CA PRO A 37 -14.33 4.71 -9.44
C PRO A 37 -15.51 3.74 -9.41
N TYR A 38 -15.20 2.43 -9.38
CA TYR A 38 -16.20 1.37 -9.38
C TYR A 38 -16.44 0.75 -7.99
N TYR A 39 -15.61 1.08 -6.99
CA TYR A 39 -15.75 0.67 -5.59
C TYR A 39 -14.85 1.53 -4.69
N TYR A 40 -15.16 1.58 -3.39
CA TYR A 40 -14.37 2.28 -2.37
C TYR A 40 -13.84 1.28 -1.35
N THR A 41 -12.61 1.49 -0.90
CA THR A 41 -11.98 0.65 0.13
C THR A 41 -11.21 1.50 1.12
N GLU A 42 -11.07 0.97 2.33
CA GLU A 42 -10.23 1.52 3.37
C GLU A 42 -8.99 0.66 3.59
N GLN A 43 -7.98 1.24 4.24
CA GLN A 43 -6.78 0.53 4.64
C GLN A 43 -6.98 -0.08 6.02
N GLY A 44 -6.83 -1.40 6.12
CA GLY A 44 -6.87 -2.14 7.38
C GLY A 44 -5.48 -2.54 7.85
N LEU A 45 -5.32 -2.68 9.17
CA LEU A 45 -4.15 -3.31 9.78
C LEU A 45 -4.56 -4.71 10.25
N MET A 46 -3.77 -5.73 9.89
CA MET A 46 -3.96 -7.09 10.37
C MET A 46 -2.79 -7.48 11.27
N ALA A 47 -3.10 -8.10 12.41
CA ALA A 47 -2.10 -8.54 13.38
C ALA A 47 -2.49 -9.90 13.98
N HIS A 48 -1.50 -10.66 14.44
CA HIS A 48 -1.73 -11.95 15.05
C HIS A 48 -2.44 -11.80 16.41
N LYS A 49 -3.60 -12.44 16.57
CA LYS A 49 -4.49 -12.29 17.75
C LYS A 49 -3.79 -12.38 19.10
N LYS A 50 -2.92 -13.39 19.29
CA LYS A 50 -2.20 -13.57 20.57
C LYS A 50 -1.03 -12.61 20.77
N LYS A 51 -0.38 -12.16 19.68
CA LYS A 51 0.82 -11.31 19.78
C LYS A 51 0.45 -9.84 19.97
N ALA A 52 -0.65 -9.43 19.34
CA ALA A 52 -1.20 -8.08 19.47
C ALA A 52 -2.38 -8.05 20.46
N ALA A 53 -2.47 -9.02 21.37
CA ALA A 53 -3.52 -9.04 22.38
C ALA A 53 -3.39 -7.77 23.26
N GLY A 54 -4.47 -6.99 23.35
CA GLY A 54 -4.48 -5.73 24.11
C GLY A 54 -3.88 -4.52 23.40
N PHE A 55 -3.34 -4.68 22.18
CA PHE A 55 -2.81 -3.54 21.42
C PHE A 55 -3.93 -2.64 20.93
N LYS A 56 -3.73 -1.33 21.10
CA LYS A 56 -4.42 -0.28 20.38
C LYS A 56 -3.65 0.03 19.09
N VAL A 57 -4.30 0.70 18.15
CA VAL A 57 -3.66 1.10 16.88
C VAL A 57 -2.39 1.92 17.12
N SER A 58 -2.37 2.79 18.13
CA SER A 58 -1.18 3.59 18.51
C SER A 58 0.03 2.75 18.88
N ASP A 59 -0.18 1.56 19.44
CA ASP A 59 0.89 0.73 20.01
C ASP A 59 1.73 0.08 18.91
N PHE A 60 1.21 0.03 17.68
CA PHE A 60 1.96 -0.39 16.51
C PHE A 60 3.01 0.64 16.07
N ASN A 61 2.98 1.88 16.58
CA ASN A 61 3.99 2.90 16.31
C ASN A 61 5.21 2.79 17.26
N SER A 62 5.86 1.64 17.29
CA SER A 62 6.98 1.34 18.20
C SER A 62 8.18 0.74 17.43
N PRO A 63 9.44 1.05 17.81
CA PRO A 63 10.63 0.47 17.18
C PRO A 63 10.73 -1.07 17.27
N ASP A 64 9.98 -1.68 18.20
CA ASP A 64 9.90 -3.13 18.36
C ASP A 64 8.90 -3.78 17.41
N VAL A 65 8.05 -2.98 16.76
CA VAL A 65 7.04 -3.46 15.82
C VAL A 65 7.60 -3.40 14.41
N THR A 66 7.42 -4.51 13.66
CA THR A 66 7.69 -4.55 12.22
C THR A 66 6.38 -4.60 11.46
N ILE A 67 6.13 -3.61 10.61
CA ILE A 67 4.98 -3.56 9.71
C ILE A 67 5.42 -4.02 8.33
N ALA A 68 4.76 -5.05 7.82
CA ALA A 68 4.94 -5.54 6.47
C ALA A 68 3.94 -4.87 5.52
N ALA A 69 4.40 -4.41 4.36
CA ALA A 69 3.53 -3.89 3.31
C ALA A 69 4.12 -4.15 1.92
N ARG A 70 3.26 -4.12 0.89
CA ARG A 70 3.73 -4.24 -0.50
C ARG A 70 4.38 -2.96 -0.98
N LEU A 71 5.54 -3.07 -1.62
CA LEU A 71 6.26 -1.96 -2.21
C LEU A 71 5.39 -1.24 -3.26
N GLY A 72 5.33 0.09 -3.19
CA GLY A 72 4.51 0.91 -4.11
C GLY A 72 3.00 0.89 -3.86
N SER A 73 2.54 0.19 -2.82
CA SER A 73 1.13 0.20 -2.40
C SER A 73 0.76 1.45 -1.60
N THR A 74 -0.53 1.76 -1.53
CA THR A 74 -1.07 2.79 -0.63
C THR A 74 -0.91 2.39 0.84
N ALA A 75 -0.95 1.09 1.15
CA ALA A 75 -0.69 0.56 2.50
C ALA A 75 0.72 0.91 2.99
N ALA A 76 1.74 0.80 2.12
CA ALA A 76 3.11 1.16 2.47
C ALA A 76 3.26 2.67 2.77
N VAL A 77 2.59 3.51 1.99
CA VAL A 77 2.54 4.96 2.23
C VAL A 77 1.85 5.26 3.55
N ALA A 78 0.67 4.66 3.79
CA ALA A 78 -0.09 4.84 5.02
C ALA A 78 0.70 4.37 6.25
N ALA A 79 1.38 3.22 6.16
CA ALA A 79 2.21 2.69 7.24
C ALA A 79 3.35 3.66 7.60
N LYS A 80 4.05 4.19 6.59
CA LYS A 80 5.14 5.17 6.80
C LYS A 80 4.64 6.46 7.45
N GLN A 81 3.43 6.92 7.11
CA GLN A 81 2.85 8.15 7.65
C GLN A 81 2.29 7.98 9.06
N ARG A 82 1.58 6.86 9.33
CA ARG A 82 0.88 6.63 10.60
C ARG A 82 1.75 5.98 11.67
N PHE A 83 2.74 5.19 11.27
CA PHE A 83 3.60 4.44 12.19
C PHE A 83 5.09 4.72 11.94
N PRO A 84 5.54 5.99 11.98
CA PRO A 84 6.91 6.37 11.60
C PRO A 84 8.01 5.77 12.50
N LYS A 85 7.68 5.31 13.71
CA LYS A 85 8.63 4.67 14.64
C LYS A 85 8.76 3.17 14.40
N ALA A 86 7.79 2.55 13.71
CA ALA A 86 7.82 1.14 13.40
C ALA A 86 8.84 0.82 12.31
N LYS A 87 9.42 -0.38 12.36
CA LYS A 87 10.25 -0.89 11.27
C LYS A 87 9.36 -1.23 10.09
N LEU A 88 9.56 -0.59 8.95
CA LEU A 88 8.80 -0.89 7.74
C LEU A 88 9.57 -1.91 6.88
N ARG A 89 8.96 -3.08 6.65
CA ARG A 89 9.48 -4.11 5.75
C ARG A 89 8.64 -4.18 4.49
N LEU A 90 9.26 -3.85 3.36
CA LEU A 90 8.57 -3.80 2.07
C LEU A 90 8.89 -5.03 1.22
N PHE A 91 7.86 -5.58 0.60
CA PHE A 91 7.96 -6.75 -0.28
C PHE A 91 7.47 -6.37 -1.67
N ASP A 92 8.20 -6.79 -2.70
CA ASP A 92 7.87 -6.48 -4.10
C ASP A 92 6.85 -7.50 -4.66
N ASP A 93 7.00 -8.75 -4.25
CA ASP A 93 6.13 -9.87 -4.63
C ASP A 93 5.05 -10.13 -3.57
N GLU A 94 3.91 -10.64 -4.01
CA GLU A 94 2.93 -11.25 -3.10
C GLU A 94 3.52 -12.59 -2.61
N PRO A 95 3.35 -12.94 -1.33
CA PRO A 95 3.61 -14.31 -0.89
C PRO A 95 2.67 -15.31 -1.57
#